data_AF-A0A1F3SVJ8-F1
#
_entry.id   AF-A0A1F3SVJ8-F1
#
_cell.length_a   1.000
_cell.length_b   1.000
_cell.length_c   1.000
_cell.angle_alpha   90.00
_cell.angle_beta   90.00
_cell.angle_gamma   90.00
#
_symmetry.space_group_name_H-M   'P 1'
#
loop_
_entity.id
_entity.type
_entity.pdbx_description
1 polymer ?
#
loop_
_entity_poly.entity_id
_entity_poly.type
_entity_poly.pdbx_seq_one_letter_code
_entity_poly.pdbx_strand_id
1 'polypeptide(L)' 'MKCLYCNGDMVLIKDIFHADRFGIHLTIDHLPVYKCVNCGEILVETEQVKLIQKTLSELEDSLGRKAA' A
#
# COMPACT_ATOMS: atom_id res chain seq x y z
N MET A 1 16.36 3.68 5.76
CA MET A 1 15.56 4.77 5.12
C MET A 1 15.24 5.82 6.18
N LYS A 2 15.12 7.10 5.82
CA LYS A 2 14.70 8.17 6.73
C LYS A 2 13.26 8.58 6.44
N CYS A 3 12.50 8.88 7.49
CA CYS A 3 11.14 9.38 7.35
C CYS A 3 11.14 10.75 6.68
N LEU A 4 10.30 10.92 5.65
CA LEU A 4 10.19 12.16 4.89
C LEU A 4 9.60 13.32 5.71
N TYR A 5 8.88 13.03 6.81
CA TYR A 5 8.18 14.03 7.61
C TYR A 5 8.93 14.44 8.88
N CYS A 6 9.54 13.50 9.60
CA CYS A 6 10.20 13.77 10.88
C CYS A 6 11.71 13.45 10.91
N ASN A 7 12.27 13.00 9.78
CA ASN A 7 13.67 12.55 9.67
C ASN A 7 14.07 11.40 10.63
N GLY A 8 13.09 10.74 11.26
CA GLY A 8 13.30 9.58 12.11
C GLY A 8 13.73 8.34 11.32
N ASP A 9 14.30 7.37 12.03
CA ASP A 9 14.64 6.07 11.44
C ASP A 9 13.39 5.27 11.06
N MET A 10 13.52 4.50 9.99
CA MET A 10 12.47 3.63 9.50
C MET A 10 12.90 2.17 9.54
N VAL A 11 11.98 1.32 9.96
CA VAL A 11 12.18 -0.13 10.06
C VAL A 11 11.26 -0.84 9.08
N LEU A 12 11.78 -1.88 8.43
CA LEU A 12 10.99 -2.74 7.57
C LEU A 12 10.15 -3.68 8.44
N ILE A 13 8.83 -3.65 8.26
CA ILE A 13 7.87 -4.51 8.94
C ILE A 13 6.91 -5.13 7.93
N LYS A 14 6.07 -6.06 8.40
CA LYS A 14 4.94 -6.60 7.65
C LYS A 14 3.66 -6.05 8.27
N ASP A 15 2.87 -5.35 7.49
CA ASP A 15 1.60 -4.75 7.93
C ASP A 15 0.44 -5.19 7.03
N ILE A 16 -0.79 -4.89 7.44
CA ILE A 16 -1.99 -5.14 6.64
C ILE A 16 -2.22 -3.93 5.74
N PHE A 17 -2.38 -4.18 4.45
CA PHE A 17 -2.83 -3.17 3.51
C PHE A 17 -4.30 -3.39 3.17
N HIS A 18 -5.08 -2.32 3.25
CA HIS A 18 -6.50 -2.32 2.94
C HIS A 18 -6.81 -1.22 1.92
N ALA A 19 -7.54 -1.59 0.87
CA ALA A 19 -7.99 -0.65 -0.15
C ALA A 19 -9.43 -0.98 -0.56
N ASP A 20 -10.26 0.05 -0.59
CA ASP A 20 -11.62 0.01 -1.10
C ASP A 20 -11.70 0.81 -2.40
N ARG A 21 -12.02 0.16 -3.51
CA ARG A 21 -12.10 0.83 -4.82
C ARG A 21 -13.17 0.22 -5.71
N PHE A 22 -14.07 1.05 -6.23
CA PHE A 22 -15.22 0.63 -7.06
C PHE A 22 -15.99 -0.58 -6.49
N GLY A 23 -16.19 -0.61 -5.17
CA GLY A 23 -16.86 -1.69 -4.45
C GLY A 23 -16.09 -3.02 -4.42
N ILE A 24 -14.80 -3.00 -4.74
CA ILE A 24 -13.83 -4.07 -4.48
C ILE A 24 -13.17 -3.74 -3.15
N HIS A 25 -13.21 -4.70 -2.23
CA HIS A 25 -12.48 -4.65 -0.96
C HIS A 25 -11.24 -5.54 -1.11
N LEU A 26 -10.06 -4.93 -1.17
CA LEU A 26 -8.79 -5.64 -1.24
C LEU A 26 -8.09 -5.56 0.11
N THR A 27 -7.79 -6.72 0.68
CA THR A 27 -6.95 -6.84 1.87
C THR A 27 -5.74 -7.69 1.52
N ILE A 28 -4.54 -7.16 1.76
CA ILE A 28 -3.27 -7.86 1.56
C ILE A 28 -2.62 -8.01 2.93
N ASP A 29 -2.56 -9.24 3.40
CA ASP A 29 -1.86 -9.56 4.63
C ASP A 29 -0.34 -9.51 4.41
N HIS A 30 0.37 -9.12 5.46
CA HIS A 30 1.84 -9.15 5.51
C HIS A 30 2.56 -8.37 4.41
N LEU A 31 2.00 -7.24 3.97
CA LEU A 31 2.64 -6.35 3.01
C LEU A 31 3.93 -5.76 3.63
N PRO A 32 5.10 -5.89 2.98
CA PRO A 32 6.32 -5.29 3.48
C PRO A 32 6.25 -3.76 3.33
N VAL A 33 6.41 -3.06 4.46
CA VAL A 33 6.37 -1.59 4.54
C VAL A 33 7.44 -1.05 5.47
N TYR A 34 7.91 0.16 5.23
CA TYR A 34 8.78 0.87 6.16
C TYR A 34 7.92 1.68 7.11
N LYS A 35 8.04 1.43 8.42
CA LYS A 35 7.38 2.22 9.46
C LYS A 35 8.40 3.10 10.18
N CYS A 36 8.11 4.38 10.33
CA CYS A 36 8.92 5.27 11.15
C CYS A 36 8.74 4.93 12.63
N VAL A 37 9.84 4.71 13.34
CA VAL A 37 9.81 4.38 14.77
C VAL A 37 9.40 5.55 15.67
N ASN A 38 9.48 6.78 15.15
CA ASN A 38 9.20 7.99 15.91
C ASN A 38 7.76 8.49 15.69
N CYS A 39 7.37 8.75 14.45
CA CYS A 39 6.05 9.32 14.14
C CYS A 39 5.02 8.29 13.64
N GLY A 40 5.42 7.04 13.41
CA GLY A 40 4.52 5.97 12.95
C GLY A 40 4.20 5.98 11.45
N GLU A 41 4.77 6.92 10.68
CA GLU A 41 4.54 7.03 9.23
C GLU A 41 4.88 5.72 8.50
N ILE A 42 4.05 5.34 7.53
CA ILE A 42 4.24 4.13 6.73
C ILE A 42 4.60 4.53 5.30
N LEU A 43 5.70 3.98 4.79
CA LEU A 43 6.09 4.09 3.38
C LEU A 43 6.08 2.69 2.74
N VAL A 44 5.39 2.59 1.61
CA VAL A 44 5.40 1.41 0.75
C VAL A 44 6.38 1.67 -0.39
N GLU A 45 7.22 0.70 -0.69
CA GLU A 45 8.15 0.82 -1.82
C GLU A 45 7.42 0.89 -3.16
N THR A 46 8.01 1.63 -4.10
CA THR A 46 7.39 1.93 -5.40
C THR A 46 7.00 0.67 -6.18
N GLU A 47 7.80 -0.40 -6.12
CA GLU A 47 7.50 -1.63 -6.85
C GLU A 47 6.26 -2.34 -6.28
N GLN A 48 6.11 -2.38 -4.96
CA GLN A 48 4.92 -2.89 -4.28
C GLN A 48 3.70 -2.05 -4.63
N VAL A 49 3.83 -0.72 -4.65
CA VAL A 49 2.73 0.18 -5.07
C VAL A 49 2.29 -0.11 -6.51
N LYS A 50 3.24 -0.26 -7.45
CA LYS A 50 2.94 -0.59 -8.85
C LYS A 50 2.21 -1.92 -8.99
N LEU A 51 2.65 -2.94 -8.26
CA LEU A 51 2.00 -4.26 -8.27
C LEU A 51 0.57 -4.18 -7.74
N ILE A 52 0.36 -3.52 -6.60
CA ILE A 52 -0.98 -3.33 -6.01
C ILE A 52 -1.91 -2.59 -6.99
N GLN A 53 -1.43 -1.49 -7.59
CA GLN A 53 -2.22 -0.73 -8.56
C GLN A 53 -2.57 -1.54 -9.81
N LYS A 54 -1.61 -2.33 -10.31
CA LYS A 54 -1.84 -3.24 -11.43
C LYS A 54 -2.91 -4.28 -11.08
N THR A 55 -2.79 -4.95 -9.93
CA THR A 55 -3.78 -5.94 -9.46
C THR A 55 -5.17 -5.34 -9.31
N LEU A 56 -5.29 -4.15 -8.71
CA LEU A 56 -6.57 -3.46 -8.60
C LEU A 56 -7.18 -3.17 -9.99
N SER A 57 -6.37 -2.70 -10.93
CA SER A 57 -6.83 -2.40 -12.29
C SER A 57 -7.29 -3.65 -13.05
N GLU A 58 -6.58 -4.77 -12.89
CA GLU A 58 -6.97 -6.06 -13.48
C GLU A 58 -8.27 -6.60 -12.88
N LEU A 59 -8.48 -6.43 -11.57
CA LEU A 59 -9.73 -6.81 -10.90
C LEU A 59 -10.91 -5.93 -11.34
N GLU A 60 -10.68 -4.63 -11.45
CA GLU A 60 -11.64 -3.64 -11.97
C GLU A 60 -12.10 -4.00 -13.38
N ASP A 61 -11.16 -4.25 -14.29
CA ASP A 61 -11.43 -4.68 -15.65
C ASP A 61 -12.23 -6.00 -15.69
N SER A 62 -11.80 -6.99 -14.90
CA SER A 62 -12.43 -8.32 -14.86
C SER A 62 -13.85 -8.30 -14.32
N LEU A 63 -14.16 -7.37 -13.41
CA LEU A 63 -15.48 -7.22 -12.80
C LEU A 63 -16.36 -6.19 -13.52
N GLY A 64 -15.87 -5.57 -14.59
CA GLY A 64 -16.58 -4.51 -15.30
C GLY A 64 -16.82 -3.26 -14.45
N ARG A 65 -15.96 -3.01 -13.46
CA ARG A 65 -16.06 -1.87 -12.54
C ARG A 65 -14.96 -0.89 -12.87
N LYS A 66 -15.29 0.31 -13.34
CA LYS A 66 -14.31 1.34 -13.68
C LYS A 66 -14.64 2.67 -13.04
N ALA A 67 -13.62 3.48 -12.85
CA ALA A 67 -13.80 4.93 -12.72
C ALA A 67 -14.60 5.42 -13.93
N ALA A 68 -15.69 6.15 -13.67
CA ALA A 68 -16.42 6.86 -14.71
C ALA A 68 -15.52 7.89 -15.41
#